data_AF-A0A7G6SMA2-F1
#
_entry.id   AF-A0A7G6SMA2-F1
#
_cell.length_a   1.000
_cell.length_b   1.000
_cell.length_c   1.000
_cell.angle_alpha   90.00
_cell.angle_beta   90.00
_cell.angle_gamma   90.00
#
_symmetry.space_group_name_H-M   'P 1'
#
loop_
_entity.id
_entity.type
_entity.pdbx_description
1 polymer ?
#
loop_
_entity_poly.entity_id
_entity_poly.type
_entity_poly.pdbx_seq_one_letter_code
_entity_poly.pdbx_strand_id
1 'polypeptide(L)'
;MRQIAKLLLLSALLSACTGSGDWRADAITAAEGKMRSLVSDPSATFSHVQLTGDSSSGQTCGVITAKVGTFTKEARFIVYIDNAAGPFVEPGMGQSMSRADFDWAWKNDCLNEGYKS
;
A
#
# COMPACT_ATOMS: atom_id res chain seq x y z
N MET A 1 -39.93 -0.43 32.82
CA MET A 1 -38.82 -0.94 31.97
C MET A 1 -38.99 -0.45 30.54
N ARG A 2 -38.68 0.81 30.26
CA ARG A 2 -38.95 1.41 28.94
C ARG A 2 -38.12 2.67 28.71
N GLN A 3 -36.80 2.61 28.90
CA GLN A 3 -35.95 3.80 28.64
C GLN A 3 -34.45 3.52 28.44
N ILE A 4 -34.01 2.27 28.31
CA ILE A 4 -32.57 1.94 28.16
C ILE A 4 -32.19 1.66 26.69
N ALA A 5 -33.16 1.47 25.79
CA ALA A 5 -32.91 1.07 24.40
C ALA A 5 -32.53 2.23 23.44
N LYS A 6 -32.31 3.46 23.93
CA LYS A 6 -31.97 4.62 23.08
C LYS A 6 -30.49 5.03 23.12
N LEU A 7 -29.64 4.36 23.90
CA LEU A 7 -28.20 4.68 24.00
C LEU A 7 -27.28 3.88 23.06
N LEU A 8 -27.82 2.93 22.28
CA LEU A 8 -27.00 2.08 21.39
C LEU A 8 -26.96 2.55 19.93
N LEU A 9 -27.47 3.74 19.62
CA LEU A 9 -27.59 4.24 18.24
C LEU A 9 -26.78 5.51 17.95
N LEU A 10 -25.89 5.94 18.88
CA LEU A 10 -25.06 7.14 18.68
C LEU A 10 -23.56 6.88 18.47
N SER A 11 -23.09 5.63 18.49
CA SER A 11 -21.65 5.33 18.32
C SER A 11 -21.25 5.01 16.88
N ALA A 12 -22.17 5.03 15.92
CA ALA A 12 -21.95 4.55 14.55
C ALA A 12 -21.75 5.64 13.49
N LEU A 13 -21.54 6.92 13.88
CA LEU A 13 -21.45 8.04 12.94
C LEU A 13 -20.14 8.86 13.02
N LEU A 14 -19.08 8.32 13.62
CA LEU A 14 -17.78 9.02 13.76
C LEU A 14 -16.64 8.48 12.88
N SER A 15 -16.89 7.61 11.91
CA SER A 15 -15.85 7.18 10.94
C SER A 15 -15.95 7.85 9.56
N ALA A 16 -16.71 8.93 9.43
CA ALA A 16 -16.65 9.79 8.25
C ALA A 16 -15.93 11.10 8.61
N CYS A 17 -14.59 11.06 8.67
CA CYS A 17 -13.69 12.21 8.52
C CYS A 17 -12.20 11.81 8.72
N THR A 18 -11.69 10.85 7.96
CA THR A 18 -10.25 10.83 7.63
C THR A 18 -10.08 11.32 6.20
N GLY A 19 -10.59 12.54 5.95
CA GLY A 19 -10.27 13.32 4.76
C GLY A 19 -9.36 14.47 5.17
N SER A 20 -8.27 14.17 5.86
CA SER A 20 -7.29 15.17 6.25
C SER A 20 -6.17 15.24 5.21
N GLY A 21 -6.50 15.80 4.05
CA GLY A 21 -5.64 16.71 3.26
C GLY A 21 -4.33 16.23 2.65
N ASP A 22 -3.79 15.07 3.03
CA ASP A 22 -2.52 14.58 2.51
C ASP A 22 -2.69 13.26 1.75
N TRP A 23 -3.01 13.40 0.47
CA TRP A 23 -3.15 12.28 -0.46
C TRP A 23 -1.93 11.35 -0.47
N ARG A 24 -0.75 11.85 -0.05
CA ARG A 24 0.48 11.05 -0.01
C ARG A 24 0.44 9.99 1.08
N ALA A 25 0.02 10.37 2.28
CA ALA A 25 -0.15 9.44 3.40
C ALA A 25 -1.22 8.37 3.08
N ASP A 26 -2.31 8.80 2.44
CA ASP A 26 -3.38 7.90 2.01
C ASP A 26 -2.90 6.93 0.92
N ALA A 27 -2.13 7.42 -0.06
CA ALA A 27 -1.57 6.59 -1.13
C ALA A 27 -0.63 5.50 -0.58
N ILE A 28 0.25 5.86 0.36
CA ILE A 28 1.16 4.91 1.02
C ILE A 28 0.36 3.88 1.81
N THR A 29 -0.59 4.32 2.64
CA THR A 29 -1.44 3.44 3.44
C THR A 29 -2.22 2.47 2.55
N ALA A 30 -2.79 2.96 1.45
CA ALA A 30 -3.51 2.15 0.47
C ALA A 30 -2.58 1.14 -0.23
N ALA A 31 -1.36 1.54 -0.59
CA ALA A 31 -0.37 0.67 -1.21
C ALA A 31 0.04 -0.47 -0.26
N GLU A 32 0.37 -0.17 0.99
CA GLU A 32 0.72 -1.20 1.97
C GLU A 32 -0.47 -2.14 2.24
N GLY A 33 -1.70 -1.60 2.34
CA GLY A 33 -2.92 -2.38 2.48
C GLY A 33 -3.14 -3.36 1.32
N LYS A 34 -2.98 -2.89 0.08
CA LYS A 34 -3.02 -3.73 -1.12
C LYS A 34 -1.94 -4.81 -1.08
N MET A 35 -0.73 -4.47 -0.67
CA MET A 35 0.37 -5.42 -0.59
C MET A 35 0.13 -6.51 0.46
N ARG A 36 -0.34 -6.16 1.67
CA ARG A 36 -0.74 -7.13 2.70
C ARG A 36 -1.81 -8.10 2.17
N SER A 37 -2.78 -7.58 1.42
CA SER A 37 -3.81 -8.40 0.77
C SER A 37 -3.23 -9.30 -0.32
N LEU A 38 -2.35 -8.79 -1.17
CA LEU A 38 -1.76 -9.53 -2.29
C LEU A 38 -0.94 -10.73 -1.80
N VAL A 39 -0.13 -10.52 -0.76
CA VAL A 39 0.75 -11.56 -0.22
C VAL A 39 0.05 -12.44 0.83
N SER A 40 -1.22 -12.14 1.16
CA SER A 40 -2.00 -12.83 2.20
C SER A 40 -1.33 -12.86 3.58
N ASP A 41 -0.59 -11.80 3.93
CA ASP A 41 0.04 -11.63 5.24
C ASP A 41 -0.34 -10.27 5.85
N PRO A 42 -1.29 -10.23 6.80
CA PRO A 42 -1.66 -8.99 7.47
C PRO A 42 -0.55 -8.46 8.39
N SER A 43 0.42 -9.29 8.75
CA SER A 43 1.56 -8.91 9.60
C SER A 43 2.77 -8.40 8.81
N ALA A 44 2.66 -8.30 7.48
CA ALA A 44 3.75 -7.80 6.65
C ALA A 44 4.17 -6.38 7.05
N THR A 45 5.48 -6.16 7.08
CA THR A 45 6.11 -4.89 7.44
C THR A 45 6.73 -4.24 6.20
N PHE A 46 6.81 -2.92 6.21
CA PHE A 46 7.25 -2.12 5.07
C PHE A 46 8.42 -1.23 5.48
N SER A 47 9.41 -1.11 4.59
CA SER A 47 10.58 -0.25 4.78
C SER A 47 10.96 0.42 3.47
N HIS A 48 11.78 1.47 3.54
CA HIS A 48 12.24 2.23 2.38
C HIS A 48 11.09 2.69 1.45
N VAL A 49 9.94 3.03 2.03
CA VAL A 49 8.77 3.44 1.26
C VAL A 49 9.00 4.81 0.63
N GLN A 50 8.80 4.88 -0.68
CA GLN A 50 8.91 6.06 -1.52
C GLN A 50 7.59 6.26 -2.27
N LEU A 51 7.24 7.52 -2.48
CA LEU A 51 6.09 7.92 -3.28
C LEU A 51 6.58 8.85 -4.40
N THR A 52 6.09 8.63 -5.61
CA THR A 52 6.36 9.50 -6.77
C THR A 52 5.07 9.93 -7.46
N GLY A 53 5.15 11.00 -8.26
CA GLY A 53 4.03 11.54 -9.03
C GLY A 53 3.01 12.30 -8.18
N ASP A 54 1.74 12.21 -8.58
CA ASP A 54 0.62 12.91 -7.95
C ASP A 54 -0.53 11.96 -7.55
N SER A 55 -1.60 12.52 -6.99
CA SER A 55 -2.77 11.78 -6.51
C SER A 55 -3.55 11.02 -7.58
N SER A 56 -3.24 11.22 -8.86
CA SER A 56 -3.94 10.62 -9.99
C SER A 56 -3.09 9.65 -10.80
N SER A 57 -1.77 9.83 -10.85
CA SER A 57 -0.85 9.09 -11.72
C SER A 57 0.43 8.59 -11.04
N GLY A 58 0.54 8.78 -9.72
CA GLY A 58 1.72 8.39 -8.96
C GLY A 58 1.83 6.89 -8.66
N GLN A 59 2.91 6.52 -7.98
CA GLN A 59 3.14 5.16 -7.49
C GLN A 59 3.85 5.17 -6.13
N THR A 60 3.54 4.16 -5.33
CA THR A 60 4.24 3.86 -4.08
C THR A 60 5.11 2.63 -4.28
N CYS A 61 6.32 2.66 -3.77
CA CYS A 61 7.20 1.51 -3.78
C CYS A 61 8.06 1.45 -2.54
N GLY A 62 8.60 0.28 -2.27
CA GLY A 62 9.44 0.06 -1.11
C GLY A 62 9.82 -1.39 -0.97
N VAL A 63 10.22 -1.76 0.23
CA VAL A 63 10.55 -3.13 0.60
C VAL A 63 9.45 -3.66 1.51
N ILE A 64 9.00 -4.88 1.22
CA ILE A 64 8.04 -5.63 2.03
C ILE A 64 8.74 -6.85 2.62
N THR A 65 8.55 -7.04 3.92
CA THR A 65 8.90 -8.30 4.61
C THR A 65 7.61 -9.00 4.99
N ALA A 66 7.41 -10.22 4.49
CA ALA A 66 6.18 -10.99 4.72
C ALA A 66 6.45 -12.50 4.83
N LYS A 67 5.49 -13.21 5.40
CA LYS A 67 5.47 -14.67 5.47
C LYS A 67 4.97 -15.27 4.15
N VAL A 68 5.79 -16.14 3.57
CA VAL A 68 5.42 -16.96 2.41
C VAL A 68 5.57 -18.42 2.80
N GLY A 69 4.45 -19.06 3.11
CA GLY A 69 4.43 -20.37 3.75
C GLY A 69 5.03 -20.30 5.15
N THR A 70 6.08 -21.09 5.41
CA THR A 70 6.79 -21.10 6.70
C THR A 70 7.96 -20.11 6.76
N PHE A 71 8.31 -19.46 5.64
CA PHE A 71 9.49 -18.60 5.55
C PHE A 71 9.10 -17.13 5.64
N THR A 72 9.94 -16.33 6.28
CA THR A 72 9.88 -14.86 6.16
C THR A 72 10.77 -14.46 4.99
N LYS A 73 10.22 -13.70 4.05
CA LYS A 73 10.93 -13.21 2.87
C LYS A 73 10.87 -11.70 2.80
N GLU A 74 11.89 -11.12 2.20
CA GLU A 74 11.96 -9.71 1.84
C GLU A 74 11.90 -9.57 0.33
N ALA A 75 11.15 -8.59 -0.18
CA ALA A 75 11.10 -8.24 -1.59
C ALA A 75 10.82 -6.76 -1.79
N ARG A 76 11.18 -6.26 -2.96
CA ARG A 76 10.76 -4.94 -3.46
C ARG A 76 9.32 -5.02 -3.96
N PHE A 77 8.56 -3.94 -3.79
CA PHE A 77 7.20 -3.80 -4.33
C PHE A 77 6.97 -2.44 -5.00
N ILE A 78 6.00 -2.40 -5.90
CA ILE A 78 5.51 -1.21 -6.61
C ILE A 78 3.98 -1.28 -6.66
N VAL A 79 3.29 -0.20 -6.32
CA VAL A 79 1.84 -0.05 -6.41
C VAL A 79 1.51 1.27 -7.09
N TYR A 80 0.83 1.19 -8.23
CA TYR A 80 0.31 2.37 -8.93
C TYR A 80 -0.95 2.92 -8.27
N ILE A 81 -1.05 4.25 -8.16
CA ILE A 81 -2.18 4.96 -7.53
C ILE A 81 -3.44 4.85 -8.41
N ASP A 82 -3.26 5.01 -9.73
CA ASP A 82 -4.33 4.97 -10.72
C ASP A 82 -4.98 3.58 -10.88
N ASN A 83 -4.31 2.53 -10.40
CA ASN A 83 -4.69 1.13 -10.61
C ASN A 83 -4.75 0.73 -12.10
N ALA A 84 -4.15 1.52 -13.00
CA ALA A 84 -4.06 1.17 -14.41
C ALA A 84 -3.15 -0.06 -14.60
N ALA A 85 -2.19 -0.22 -13.69
CA ALA A 85 -1.36 -1.39 -13.55
C ALA A 85 -1.55 -2.03 -12.16
N GLY A 86 -0.99 -3.23 -11.98
CA GLY A 86 -1.19 -3.99 -10.77
C GLY A 86 -0.25 -3.60 -9.62
N PRO A 87 -0.55 -4.01 -8.37
CA PRO A 87 0.50 -4.10 -7.37
C PRO A 87 1.46 -5.20 -7.80
N PHE A 88 2.75 -4.90 -7.80
CA PHE A 88 3.81 -5.83 -8.17
C PHE A 88 4.80 -5.99 -7.04
N VAL A 89 5.28 -7.21 -6.88
CA VAL A 89 6.36 -7.58 -5.97
C VAL A 89 7.35 -8.46 -6.71
N GLU A 90 8.59 -8.55 -6.22
CA GLU A 90 9.55 -9.49 -6.77
C GLU A 90 8.98 -10.93 -6.81
N PRO A 91 9.40 -11.75 -7.80
CA PRO A 91 8.86 -13.09 -8.00
C PRO A 91 8.85 -13.95 -6.73
N GLY A 92 7.74 -14.67 -6.53
CA GLY A 92 7.60 -15.61 -5.41
C GLY A 92 7.02 -15.01 -4.13
N MET A 93 6.51 -13.77 -4.17
CA MET A 93 5.73 -13.15 -3.09
C MET A 93 4.31 -12.74 -3.48
N GLY A 94 3.96 -12.74 -4.77
CA GLY A 94 2.65 -12.30 -5.24
C GLY A 94 2.67 -12.07 -6.75
N GLN A 95 1.80 -11.18 -7.23
CA GLN A 95 1.83 -10.74 -8.61
C GLN A 95 3.17 -10.04 -8.91
N SER A 96 3.84 -10.46 -9.97
CA SER A 96 5.12 -9.90 -10.40
C SER A 96 5.06 -9.52 -11.88
N MET A 97 5.73 -8.44 -12.26
CA MET A 97 5.99 -8.10 -13.67
C MET A 97 7.30 -8.74 -14.15
N SER A 98 7.70 -8.50 -15.41
CA SER A 98 9.01 -8.94 -15.88
C SER A 98 10.12 -8.31 -15.04
N ARG A 99 11.24 -9.02 -14.84
CA ARG A 99 12.35 -8.49 -14.04
C ARG A 99 12.91 -7.19 -14.61
N ALA A 100 13.00 -7.08 -15.94
CA ALA A 100 13.51 -5.90 -16.61
C ALA A 100 12.62 -4.67 -16.37
N ASP A 101 11.30 -4.84 -16.50
CA ASP A 101 10.34 -3.76 -16.26
C ASP A 101 10.34 -3.34 -14.79
N PHE A 102 10.39 -4.32 -13.87
CA PHE A 102 10.45 -4.06 -12.44
C PHE A 102 11.71 -3.29 -12.07
N ASP A 103 12.87 -3.75 -12.53
CA ASP A 103 14.15 -3.12 -12.22
C ASP A 103 14.24 -1.71 -12.83
N TRP A 104 13.63 -1.48 -14.00
CA TRP A 104 13.53 -0.15 -14.59
C TRP A 104 12.65 0.79 -13.75
N ALA A 105 11.41 0.39 -13.43
CA ALA A 105 10.48 1.20 -12.64
C ALA A 105 11.01 1.46 -11.23
N TRP A 106 11.62 0.45 -10.62
CA TRP A 106 12.30 0.61 -9.33
C TRP A 106 13.42 1.65 -9.39
N LYS A 107 14.30 1.55 -10.38
CA LYS A 107 15.44 2.46 -10.48
C LYS A 107 15.00 3.87 -10.85
N ASN A 108 14.12 4.01 -11.84
CA ASN A 108 13.69 5.30 -12.32
C ASN A 108 12.80 6.00 -11.29
N ASP A 109 11.73 5.35 -10.90
CA ASP A 109 10.70 6.02 -10.12
C ASP A 109 11.08 5.97 -8.64
N CYS A 110 11.34 4.78 -8.10
CA CYS A 110 11.53 4.64 -6.64
C CYS A 110 12.83 5.25 -6.14
N LEU A 111 13.94 5.01 -6.84
CA LEU A 111 15.26 5.50 -6.41
C LEU A 111 15.56 6.91 -6.90
N ASN A 112 15.19 7.26 -8.15
CA ASN A 112 15.54 8.57 -8.69
C ASN A 112 14.46 9.62 -8.49
N GLU A 113 13.18 9.27 -8.48
CA GLU A 113 12.07 10.23 -8.40
C GLU A 113 11.37 10.25 -7.03
N GLY A 114 11.68 9.31 -6.13
CA GLY A 114 11.16 9.23 -4.76
C GLY A 114 11.22 10.57 -4.03
N TYR A 115 10.05 11.08 -3.63
CA TYR A 115 9.86 12.38 -2.94
C TYR A 115 10.51 13.60 -3.61
N LYS A 116 10.70 13.59 -4.93
CA LYS A 116 10.94 14.82 -5.68
C LYS A 116 9.60 15.52 -5.86
N SER A 117 9.40 16.53 -5.02
CA SER A 117 8.27 17.45 -4.91
C SER A 117 7.81 18.06 -6.23
#